data_AF-A0A0B7N0H3-F1
#
_entry.id   AF-A0A0B7N0H3-F1
#
_cell.length_a   1.000
_cell.length_b   1.000
_cell.length_c   1.000
_cell.angle_alpha   90.00
_cell.angle_beta   90.00
_cell.angle_gamma   90.00
#
_symmetry.space_group_name_H-M   'P 1'
#
loop_
_entity.id
_entity.type
_entity.pdbx_description
1 polymer ?
#
loop_
_entity_poly.entity_id
_entity_poly.type
_entity_poly.pdbx_seq_one_letter_code
_entity_poly.pdbx_strand_id
1 'polypeptide(L)'
;MEIGSAYALQVCLLQIPAMVAFSLWYNWGKEEVKKFTFNLMFPRWDVISVIFSVFLLTYTYQEGKSNYFKGAILCLSYVVLVAGFYYIPSFSNASNLYVGIEPRIQS
;
A
#
# COMPACT_ATOMS: atom_id res chain seq x y z
N MET A 1 -6.53 -22.86 -6.49
CA MET A 1 -6.56 -21.44 -6.07
C MET A 1 -6.04 -21.27 -4.63
N GLU A 2 -6.27 -22.25 -3.74
CA GLU A 2 -5.84 -22.21 -2.33
C GLU A 2 -4.34 -21.98 -2.11
N ILE A 3 -3.49 -22.57 -2.97
CA ILE A 3 -2.03 -22.47 -2.86
C ILE A 3 -1.54 -21.02 -3.01
N GLY A 4 -2.05 -20.27 -3.99
CA GLY A 4 -1.65 -18.88 -4.22
C GLY A 4 -2.11 -17.92 -3.12
N SER A 5 -3.31 -18.16 -2.57
CA SER A 5 -3.83 -17.38 -1.45
C SER A 5 -3.06 -17.65 -0.14
N ALA A 6 -2.62 -18.89 0.09
CA ALA A 6 -1.83 -19.26 1.26
C ALA A 6 -0.44 -18.61 1.26
N TYR A 7 0.23 -18.56 0.10
CA TYR A 7 1.52 -17.86 -0.03
C TYR A 7 1.39 -16.36 0.23
N ALA A 8 0.36 -15.71 -0.30
CA ALA A 8 0.12 -14.28 -0.06
C ALA A 8 -0.13 -14.00 1.44
N LEU A 9 -0.94 -14.82 2.11
CA LEU A 9 -1.19 -14.68 3.55
C LEU A 9 0.06 -14.91 4.40
N GLN A 10 0.85 -15.93 4.09
CA GLN A 10 2.08 -16.21 4.82
C GLN A 10 3.06 -15.04 4.71
N VAL A 11 3.22 -14.51 3.50
CA VAL A 11 4.09 -13.36 3.26
C VAL A 11 3.52 -12.12 3.95
N CYS A 12 2.24 -11.78 3.83
CA CYS A 12 1.67 -10.63 4.53
C CYS A 12 1.75 -10.73 6.07
N LEU A 13 1.43 -11.91 6.65
CA LEU A 13 1.45 -12.10 8.11
C LEU A 13 2.85 -12.27 8.69
N LEU A 14 3.83 -12.78 7.93
CA LEU A 14 5.17 -13.02 8.46
C LEU A 14 6.18 -11.97 7.98
N GLN A 15 6.11 -11.54 6.72
CA GLN A 15 7.06 -10.59 6.14
C GLN A 15 6.93 -9.19 6.73
N ILE A 16 5.71 -8.67 6.88
CA ILE A 16 5.48 -7.33 7.43
C ILE A 16 6.00 -7.26 8.88
N PRO A 17 5.65 -8.17 9.81
CA PRO A 17 6.18 -8.12 11.16
C PRO A 17 7.66 -8.50 11.24
N ALA A 18 8.19 -9.37 10.39
CA ALA A 18 9.64 -9.63 10.36
C ALA A 18 10.43 -8.38 9.96
N MET A 19 9.95 -7.62 8.97
CA MET A 19 10.54 -6.34 8.58
C MET A 19 10.48 -5.30 9.70
N VAL A 20 9.34 -5.23 10.41
CA VAL A 20 9.16 -4.31 11.55
C VAL A 20 10.02 -4.71 12.74
N ALA A 21 10.10 -6.01 13.05
CA ALA A 21 10.92 -6.54 14.14
C ALA A 21 12.42 -6.35 13.86
N PHE A 22 12.87 -6.56 12.61
CA PHE A 22 14.24 -6.27 12.20
C PHE A 22 14.56 -4.77 12.30
N SER A 23 13.63 -3.90 11.88
CA SER A 23 13.76 -2.46 12.07
C SER A 23 13.89 -2.09 13.55
N LEU A 24 13.14 -2.71 14.45
CA LEU A 24 13.23 -2.46 15.89
C LEU A 24 14.54 -2.98 16.50
N TRP A 25 14.99 -4.18 16.09
CA TRP A 25 16.21 -4.81 16.58
C TRP A 25 17.47 -4.06 16.15
N TYR A 26 17.56 -3.66 14.88
CA TYR A 26 18.67 -2.87 14.36
C TYR A 26 18.76 -1.47 15.00
N ASN A 27 17.65 -0.98 15.54
CA ASN A 27 17.52 0.34 16.13
C ASN A 27 17.65 0.35 17.66
N TRP A 28 17.99 -0.78 18.27
CA TRP A 28 18.14 -0.92 19.72
C TRP A 28 19.42 -0.20 20.21
N GLY A 29 19.25 1.01 20.76
CA GLY A 29 20.32 1.76 21.43
C GLY A 29 20.77 3.08 20.77
N LYS A 30 20.08 3.59 19.76
CA LYS A 30 20.34 4.93 19.19
C LYS A 30 19.07 5.79 19.25
N GLU A 31 19.04 6.79 20.12
CA GLU A 31 17.88 7.66 20.35
C GLU A 31 17.53 8.57 19.15
N GLU A 32 18.46 8.79 18.22
CA GLU A 32 18.29 9.70 17.07
C GLU A 32 17.45 9.12 15.91
N VAL A 33 17.01 7.87 16.05
CA VAL A 33 16.60 7.04 14.91
C VAL A 33 15.09 6.78 14.91
N LYS A 34 14.29 7.61 15.58
CA LYS A 34 12.83 7.68 15.37
C LYS A 34 12.44 7.95 13.90
N LYS A 35 13.38 8.40 13.07
CA LYS A 35 13.23 8.57 11.61
C LYS A 35 13.40 7.29 10.79
N PHE A 36 14.05 6.23 11.31
CA PHE A 36 14.21 4.95 10.60
C PHE A 36 13.51 3.76 11.29
N THR A 37 12.80 4.00 12.40
CA THR A 37 11.73 3.09 12.81
C THR A 37 10.75 2.98 11.66
N PHE A 38 10.66 1.79 11.08
CA PHE A 38 9.67 1.43 10.05
C PHE A 38 8.29 1.47 10.70
N ASN A 39 7.75 2.68 10.87
CA ASN A 39 6.38 2.86 11.28
C ASN A 39 5.54 2.31 10.11
N LEU A 40 4.55 1.45 10.38
CA LEU A 40 3.64 0.91 9.37
C LEU A 40 2.69 2.01 8.84
N MET A 41 3.25 3.15 8.42
CA MET A 41 2.54 4.32 7.93
C MET A 41 2.38 4.18 6.42
N PHE A 42 1.35 3.46 6.02
CA PHE A 42 0.96 3.39 4.62
C PHE A 42 0.16 4.66 4.24
N PRO A 43 0.42 5.28 3.08
CA PRO A 43 -0.37 6.40 2.60
C PRO A 43 -1.83 5.96 2.39
N ARG A 44 -2.78 6.88 2.59
CA ARG A 44 -4.23 6.57 2.57
C ARG A 44 -4.67 5.85 1.27
N TRP A 45 -4.07 6.19 0.13
CA TRP A 45 -4.35 5.57 -1.17
C TRP A 45 -3.87 4.12 -1.28
N ASP A 46 -2.77 3.75 -0.61
CA ASP A 46 -2.24 2.39 -0.60
C ASP A 46 -3.17 1.45 0.17
N VAL A 47 -3.66 1.90 1.34
CA VAL A 47 -4.63 1.17 2.16
C VAL A 47 -5.93 0.88 1.40
N ILE A 48 -6.47 1.87 0.70
CA ILE A 48 -7.70 1.72 -0.11
C ILE A 48 -7.50 0.68 -1.22
N SER A 49 -6.34 0.73 -1.90
CA SER A 49 -5.99 -0.19 -2.99
C SER A 49 -5.86 -1.64 -2.50
N VAL A 50 -5.23 -1.86 -1.35
CA VAL A 50 -5.09 -3.19 -0.73
C VAL A 50 -6.45 -3.75 -0.31
N ILE A 51 -7.31 -2.95 0.32
CA ILE A 51 -8.66 -3.37 0.71
C ILE A 51 -9.48 -3.79 -0.52
N PHE A 52 -9.45 -2.99 -1.59
CA PHE A 52 -10.13 -3.31 -2.85
C PHE A 52 -9.62 -4.63 -3.46
N SER A 53 -8.31 -4.85 -3.46
CA SER A 53 -7.70 -6.08 -3.97
C SER A 53 -8.10 -7.32 -3.15
N VAL A 54 -8.15 -7.21 -1.81
CA VAL A 54 -8.57 -8.31 -0.93
C VAL A 54 -10.04 -8.66 -1.14
N PHE A 55 -10.92 -7.66 -1.35
CA PHE A 55 -12.32 -7.92 -1.67
C PHE A 55 -12.49 -8.66 -3.00
N LEU A 56 -11.80 -8.24 -4.07
CA LEU A 56 -11.86 -8.93 -5.37
C LEU A 56 -11.32 -10.36 -5.30
N LEU A 57 -10.24 -10.57 -4.55
CA LEU A 57 -9.67 -11.90 -4.33
C LEU A 57 -10.65 -12.79 -3.56
N THR A 58 -11.29 -12.26 -2.52
CA THR A 58 -12.28 -12.98 -1.71
C THR A 58 -13.52 -13.34 -2.51
N TYR A 59 -14.01 -12.41 -3.35
CA TYR A 59 -15.13 -12.66 -4.28
C TYR A 59 -14.80 -13.80 -5.25
N THR A 60 -13.61 -13.76 -5.84
CA THR A 60 -13.16 -14.80 -6.78
C THR A 60 -12.98 -16.16 -6.08
N TYR A 61 -12.61 -16.16 -4.81
CA TYR A 61 -12.38 -17.38 -4.02
C TYR A 61 -13.69 -18.10 -3.68
N GLN A 62 -14.73 -17.35 -3.33
CA GLN A 62 -16.04 -17.89 -2.91
C GLN A 62 -16.79 -18.64 -4.02
N GLU A 63 -16.56 -18.29 -5.29
CA GLU A 63 -17.36 -18.87 -6.38
C GLU A 63 -16.91 -20.27 -6.85
N GLY A 64 -15.79 -20.82 -6.35
CA GLY A 64 -15.38 -22.24 -6.47
C GLY A 64 -15.12 -22.85 -7.87
N LYS A 65 -15.78 -22.37 -8.93
CA LYS A 65 -15.58 -22.74 -10.34
C LYS A 65 -14.61 -21.76 -10.99
N SER A 66 -13.40 -22.24 -11.26
CA SER A 66 -12.38 -21.48 -12.00
C SER A 66 -12.76 -21.39 -13.47
N ASN A 67 -13.05 -20.17 -13.93
CA ASN A 67 -13.25 -19.86 -15.33
C ASN A 67 -12.14 -18.87 -15.75
N TYR A 68 -11.64 -18.95 -16.98
CA TYR A 68 -10.60 -18.04 -17.48
C TYR A 68 -10.98 -16.56 -17.34
N PHE A 69 -12.28 -16.27 -17.45
CA PHE A 69 -12.84 -14.95 -17.27
C PHE A 69 -12.63 -14.39 -15.85
N LYS A 70 -12.61 -15.24 -14.82
CA LYS A 70 -12.42 -14.82 -13.42
C LYS A 70 -10.97 -14.45 -13.12
N GLY A 71 -10.03 -15.24 -13.65
CA GLY A 71 -8.61 -14.91 -13.58
C GLY A 71 -8.28 -13.63 -14.35
N ALA A 72 -8.96 -13.40 -15.48
CA ALA A 72 -8.82 -12.17 -16.26
C ALA A 72 -9.26 -10.92 -15.48
N ILE A 73 -10.34 -10.99 -14.70
CA ILE A 73 -10.78 -9.86 -13.84
C ILE A 73 -9.71 -9.50 -12.79
N LEU A 74 -9.03 -10.49 -12.21
CA LEU A 74 -7.94 -10.28 -11.25
C LEU A 74 -6.68 -9.69 -11.91
N CYS A 75 -6.34 -10.14 -13.13
CA CYS A 75 -5.22 -9.56 -13.89
C CYS A 75 -5.53 -8.13 -14.35
N LEU A 76 -6.75 -7.87 -14.82
CA LEU A 76 -7.18 -6.53 -15.23
C LEU A 76 -7.21 -5.57 -14.04
N SER A 77 -7.71 -6.00 -12.88
CA SER A 77 -7.70 -5.15 -11.68
C SER A 77 -6.28 -4.81 -11.23
N TYR A 78 -5.34 -5.75 -11.32
CA TYR A 78 -3.93 -5.48 -11.05
C TYR A 78 -3.34 -4.41 -11.97
N VAL A 79 -3.57 -4.51 -13.29
CA VAL A 79 -3.11 -3.50 -14.26
C VAL A 79 -3.72 -2.13 -13.98
N VAL A 80 -5.01 -2.08 -13.63
CA VAL A 80 -5.70 -0.83 -13.25
C VAL A 80 -5.10 -0.22 -11.99
N LEU A 81 -4.79 -1.03 -10.97
CA LEU A 81 -4.13 -0.55 -9.75
C LEU A 81 -2.73 0.01 -10.05
N VAL A 82 -1.92 -0.68 -10.86
CA VAL A 82 -0.58 -0.22 -11.27
C VAL A 82 -0.67 1.11 -12.04
N ALA A 83 -1.63 1.23 -12.96
CA ALA A 83 -1.89 2.49 -13.65
C ALA A 83 -2.35 3.58 -12.64
N GLY A 84 -3.20 3.24 -11.68
CA GLY A 84 -3.61 4.12 -10.60
C GLY A 84 -2.42 4.69 -9.84
N PHE A 85 -1.50 3.85 -9.39
CA PHE A 85 -0.27 4.28 -8.72
C PHE A 85 0.64 5.14 -9.60
N TYR A 86 0.69 4.87 -10.91
CA TYR A 86 1.45 5.68 -11.86
C TYR A 86 0.89 7.11 -12.03
N TYR A 87 -0.43 7.28 -11.93
CA TYR A 87 -1.09 8.57 -12.09
C TYR A 87 -1.30 9.35 -10.79
N ILE A 88 -0.91 8.82 -9.62
CA ILE A 88 -1.01 9.58 -8.36
C ILE A 88 -0.06 10.78 -8.44
N PRO A 89 -0.56 12.04 -8.39
CA PRO A 89 0.31 13.19 -8.31
C PRO A 89 1.07 13.13 -6.97
N SER A 90 2.40 13.06 -7.05
CA SER A 90 3.24 13.23 -5.86
C SER A 90 2.85 14.54 -5.20
N PHE A 91 2.69 14.53 -3.87
CA PHE A 91 2.18 15.62 -3.02
C PHE A 91 2.99 16.93 -3.10
N SER A 92 3.92 17.04 -4.05
CA SER A 92 4.70 18.23 -4.39
C SER A 92 3.86 19.37 -4.98
N ASN A 93 2.70 19.10 -5.57
CA ASN A 93 1.86 20.14 -6.18
C ASN A 93 0.86 20.78 -5.20
N ALA A 94 0.53 20.09 -4.10
CA ALA A 94 -0.37 20.64 -3.08
C ALA A 94 0.34 21.70 -2.21
N SER A 95 1.60 21.48 -1.85
CA SER A 95 2.38 22.42 -1.02
C SER A 95 2.64 23.77 -1.72
N ASN A 96 2.86 23.78 -3.04
CA ASN A 96 3.05 25.01 -3.82
C ASN A 96 1.78 25.87 -3.89
N LEU A 97 0.58 25.27 -3.75
CA LEU A 97 -0.68 26.02 -3.74
C LEU A 97 -0.94 26.70 -2.40
N TYR A 98 -0.48 26.14 -1.28
CA TYR A 98 -0.62 26.74 0.06
C TYR A 98 0.45 27.82 0.33
N VAL A 99 1.66 27.71 -0.24
CA VAL A 99 2.71 28.74 -0.15
C VAL A 99 2.39 29.98 -1.01
N GLY A 100 1.51 29.86 -2.01
CA GLY A 100 1.05 30.98 -2.84
C GLY A 100 -0.06 31.85 -2.23
N ILE A 101 -0.60 31.48 -1.05
CA ILE A 101 -1.63 32.24 -0.32
C ILE A 101 -1.02 32.82 0.97
N GLU A 102 0.20 33.37 0.89
CA GLU A 102 0.68 34.28 1.93
C GLU A 102 0.21 35.69 1.56
N PRO A 103 -0.66 36.35 2.35
CA PRO A 103 -1.00 37.75 2.10
C PRO A 103 0.27 38.57 2.32
N ARG A 104 0.85 39.07 1.22
CA ARG A 104 1.84 40.15 1.20
C ARG A 104 1.27 41.41 1.85
N ILE A 105 1.19 41.43 3.17
CA ILE A 105 1.11 42.66 3.95
C ILE A 105 2.57 43.00 4.30
N GLN A 106 3.24 43.67 3.36
CA GLN A 106 4.47 44.41 3.64
C GLN A 106 4.10 45.88 3.86
N SER A 107 4.43 46.34 5.08
CA SER A 107 4.65 47.71 5.59
C SER A 107 3.77 48.85 5.08
#